data_AF-X0TM70-F1
#
_entry.id   AF-X0TM70-F1
#
_cell.length_a   1.000
_cell.length_b   1.000
_cell.length_c   1.000
_cell.angle_alpha   90.00
_cell.angle_beta   90.00
_cell.angle_gamma   90.00
#
_symmetry.space_group_name_H-M   'P 1'
#
loop_
_entity.id
_entity.type
_entity.pdbx_description
1 polymer ?
#
loop_
_entity_poly.entity_id
_entity_poly.type
_entity_poly.pdbx_seq_one_letter_code
_entity_poly.pdbx_strand_id
1 'polypeptide(L)'
;AATMVVHMGRASFAFDDTAEEAITTPETEVPQGNGGYAGGTLNCDIHFYMASEDSAEAVLDVFVESKTSDTDTLDMTATASWDSANSGTTTTISASTAGDPLRLSIELTNDDSIAAGDIVRFGVRRDCDSGSDLAGGDLYISAIEIWETV
;
A
#
# COMPACT_ATOMS: atom_id res chain seq x y z
N ALA A 1 -3.94 -17.01 -39.06
CA ALA A 1 -3.96 -15.63 -38.52
C ALA A 1 -2.70 -15.46 -37.68
N ALA A 2 -2.01 -14.33 -37.78
CA ALA A 2 -0.93 -14.03 -36.85
C ALA A 2 -1.53 -13.66 -35.50
N THR A 3 -1.12 -14.34 -34.44
CA THR A 3 -1.51 -14.03 -33.06
C THR A 3 -0.32 -13.47 -32.31
N MET A 4 -0.52 -12.29 -31.72
CA MET A 4 0.39 -11.69 -30.77
C MET A 4 -0.17 -11.92 -29.37
N VAL A 5 0.60 -12.60 -28.53
CA VAL A 5 0.30 -12.71 -27.10
C VAL A 5 1.25 -11.78 -26.39
N VAL A 6 0.69 -10.72 -25.81
CA VAL A 6 1.42 -9.84 -24.90
C VAL A 6 1.27 -10.46 -23.52
N HIS A 7 2.38 -10.92 -22.95
CA HIS A 7 2.41 -11.31 -21.55
C HIS A 7 2.44 -10.03 -20.73
N MET A 8 1.52 -9.91 -19.77
CA MET A 8 1.57 -8.80 -18.82
C MET A 8 2.90 -8.88 -18.08
N GLY A 9 3.63 -7.76 -18.00
CA GLY A 9 4.89 -7.67 -17.27
C GLY A 9 4.72 -7.96 -15.78
N ARG A 10 5.68 -7.55 -14.95
CA ARG A 10 5.49 -7.63 -13.49
C ARG A 10 4.28 -6.76 -13.13
N ALA A 11 3.23 -7.37 -12.55
CA ALA A 11 2.09 -6.60 -12.08
C ALA A 11 2.57 -5.65 -10.98
N SER A 12 2.43 -4.36 -11.20
CA SER A 12 2.75 -3.33 -10.22
C SER A 12 1.75 -2.20 -10.29
N PHE A 13 1.61 -1.52 -9.17
CA PHE A 13 0.97 -0.21 -9.11
C PHE A 13 2.03 0.83 -9.40
N ALA A 14 1.81 1.64 -10.43
CA ALA A 14 2.71 2.70 -10.86
C ALA A 14 2.19 4.04 -10.34
N PHE A 15 3.10 4.86 -9.84
CA PHE A 15 2.84 6.20 -9.33
C PHE A 15 3.78 7.17 -10.04
N ASP A 16 3.22 8.18 -10.68
CA ASP A 16 3.97 9.27 -11.29
C ASP A 16 4.73 10.10 -10.23
N ASP A 17 5.78 10.81 -10.66
CA ASP A 17 6.56 11.70 -9.76
C ASP A 17 6.00 13.12 -9.65
N THR A 18 4.98 13.48 -10.45
CA THR A 18 4.41 14.84 -10.47
C THR A 18 2.99 14.97 -9.95
N ALA A 19 2.30 13.85 -9.71
CA ALA A 19 0.91 13.86 -9.28
C ALA A 19 0.65 12.85 -8.16
N GLU A 20 -0.16 13.25 -7.19
CA GLU A 20 -0.64 12.33 -6.17
C GLU A 20 -1.62 11.34 -6.80
N GLU A 21 -1.24 10.08 -6.77
CA GLU A 21 -2.07 8.98 -7.25
C GLU A 21 -2.27 7.97 -6.13
N ALA A 22 -3.50 7.48 -6.01
CA ALA A 22 -3.85 6.44 -5.04
C ALA A 22 -4.41 5.23 -5.78
N ILE A 23 -4.07 4.05 -5.27
CA ILE A 23 -4.60 2.78 -5.74
C ILE A 23 -5.18 2.00 -4.57
N THR A 24 -6.09 1.08 -4.87
CA THR A 24 -6.75 0.27 -3.85
C THR A 24 -6.57 -1.21 -4.17
N THR A 25 -6.28 -2.01 -3.16
CA THR A 25 -6.24 -3.47 -3.30
C THR A 25 -7.65 -4.02 -3.52
N PRO A 26 -7.78 -5.22 -4.10
CA PRO A 26 -9.00 -6.00 -3.92
C PRO A 26 -9.33 -6.16 -2.43
N GLU A 27 -10.61 -6.36 -2.15
CA GLU A 27 -11.08 -6.75 -0.83
C GLU A 27 -10.49 -8.12 -0.46
N THR A 28 -10.05 -8.24 0.80
CA THR A 28 -9.57 -9.49 1.40
C THR A 28 -10.21 -9.67 2.77
N GLU A 29 -10.24 -10.90 3.26
CA GLU A 29 -10.76 -11.20 4.60
C GLU A 29 -9.63 -11.22 5.62
N VAL A 30 -9.86 -10.64 6.79
CA VAL A 30 -8.92 -10.64 7.92
C VAL A 30 -8.86 -12.06 8.50
N PRO A 31 -7.66 -12.64 8.71
CA PRO A 31 -7.52 -14.02 9.19
C PRO A 31 -8.34 -14.32 10.44
N GLN A 32 -9.20 -15.35 10.36
CA GLN A 32 -10.03 -15.82 11.46
C GLN A 32 -9.51 -17.12 12.10
N GLY A 33 -10.01 -17.43 13.29
CA GLY A 33 -9.81 -18.72 13.94
C GLY A 33 -8.50 -18.86 14.72
N ASN A 34 -8.08 -20.09 14.99
CA ASN A 34 -6.89 -20.35 15.80
C ASN A 34 -5.61 -20.01 15.01
N GLY A 35 -4.95 -18.92 15.39
CA GLY A 35 -3.84 -18.32 14.63
C GLY A 35 -4.28 -17.25 13.61
N GLY A 36 -5.53 -16.78 13.70
CA GLY A 36 -5.99 -15.57 13.03
C GLY A 36 -5.54 -14.31 13.77
N TYR A 37 -5.98 -13.15 13.27
CA TYR A 37 -5.62 -11.85 13.81
C TYR A 37 -5.91 -11.75 15.31
N ALA A 38 -4.90 -11.42 16.11
CA ALA A 38 -4.97 -11.43 17.57
C ALA A 38 -5.31 -10.06 18.18
N GLY A 39 -5.52 -9.03 17.36
CA GLY A 39 -5.69 -7.65 17.82
C GLY A 39 -4.36 -6.96 18.14
N GLY A 40 -3.24 -7.48 17.62
CA GLY A 40 -1.93 -6.84 17.74
C GLY A 40 -1.81 -5.60 16.86
N THR A 41 -0.73 -4.84 17.05
CA THR A 41 -0.43 -3.68 16.21
C THR A 41 -0.10 -4.15 14.80
N LEU A 42 -0.88 -3.67 13.82
CA LEU A 42 -0.64 -3.98 12.41
C LEU A 42 0.49 -3.12 11.82
N ASN A 43 1.23 -3.73 10.91
CA ASN A 43 2.29 -3.12 10.12
C ASN A 43 2.08 -3.48 8.65
N CYS A 44 2.39 -2.53 7.76
CA CYS A 44 2.38 -2.71 6.33
C CYS A 44 3.80 -2.57 5.77
N ASP A 45 4.34 -3.67 5.25
CA ASP A 45 5.56 -3.68 4.46
C ASP A 45 5.20 -3.44 2.98
N ILE A 46 5.61 -2.28 2.44
CA ILE A 46 5.47 -1.95 1.02
C ILE A 46 6.72 -2.40 0.29
N HIS A 47 6.57 -3.30 -0.67
CA HIS A 47 7.64 -3.81 -1.53
C HIS A 47 7.62 -3.09 -2.88
N PHE A 48 8.62 -2.26 -3.15
CA PHE A 48 8.62 -1.34 -4.29
C PHE A 48 9.97 -1.28 -5.01
N TYR A 49 10.00 -0.62 -6.17
CA TYR A 49 11.21 -0.27 -6.91
C TYR A 49 10.98 1.08 -7.60
N MET A 50 12.07 1.79 -7.87
CA MET A 50 12.05 3.15 -8.43
C MET A 50 12.66 3.17 -9.83
N ALA A 51 12.15 4.04 -10.70
CA ALA A 51 12.74 4.31 -12.01
C ALA A 51 14.04 5.15 -11.92
N SER A 52 14.33 5.74 -10.75
CA SER A 52 15.35 6.76 -10.56
C SER A 52 16.49 6.33 -9.64
N GLU A 53 17.59 7.09 -9.75
CA GLU A 53 18.80 7.01 -8.93
C GLU A 53 19.12 8.41 -8.42
N ASP A 54 18.48 8.88 -7.34
CA ASP A 54 18.60 10.31 -6.96
C ASP A 54 19.07 10.59 -5.54
N SER A 55 19.38 9.57 -4.73
CA SER A 55 19.77 9.76 -3.32
C SER A 55 18.75 10.56 -2.50
N ALA A 56 17.47 10.42 -2.81
CA ALA A 56 16.37 11.06 -2.09
C ALA A 56 15.39 10.02 -1.54
N GLU A 57 14.37 10.51 -0.84
CA GLU A 57 13.33 9.71 -0.22
C GLU A 57 11.98 9.92 -0.93
N ALA A 58 11.17 8.86 -0.99
CA ALA A 58 9.77 8.94 -1.34
C ALA A 58 8.91 8.88 -0.08
N VAL A 59 7.71 9.47 -0.13
CA VAL A 59 6.72 9.37 0.95
C VAL A 59 5.55 8.53 0.45
N LEU A 60 5.22 7.48 1.21
CA LEU A 60 4.12 6.59 0.92
C LEU A 60 3.12 6.59 2.07
N ASP A 61 1.85 6.59 1.71
CA ASP A 61 0.74 6.47 2.63
C ASP A 61 0.03 5.13 2.47
N VAL A 62 -0.45 4.61 3.60
CA VAL A 62 -1.37 3.48 3.66
C VAL A 62 -2.66 3.91 4.33
N PHE A 63 -3.77 3.66 3.63
CA PHE A 63 -5.12 3.83 4.13
C PHE A 63 -5.73 2.46 4.40
N VAL A 64 -6.45 2.33 5.51
CA VAL A 64 -7.18 1.11 5.86
C VAL A 64 -8.66 1.41 5.78
N GLU A 65 -9.42 0.48 5.23
CA GLU A 65 -10.87 0.46 5.31
C GLU A 65 -11.31 -0.96 5.60
N SER A 66 -11.94 -1.12 6.77
CA SER A 66 -12.41 -2.39 7.31
C SER A 66 -13.93 -2.38 7.43
N LYS A 67 -14.54 -3.55 7.24
CA LYS A 67 -15.98 -3.71 7.33
C LYS A 67 -16.33 -5.05 7.96
N THR A 68 -17.15 -5.00 9.00
CA THR A 68 -17.77 -6.20 9.54
C THR A 68 -18.93 -6.65 8.65
N SER A 69 -18.84 -7.88 8.17
CA SER A 69 -19.90 -8.49 7.35
C SER A 69 -21.23 -8.52 8.11
N ASP A 70 -22.32 -8.26 7.39
CA ASP A 70 -23.73 -8.29 7.87
C ASP A 70 -24.14 -7.26 8.93
N THR A 71 -23.22 -6.48 9.51
CA THR A 71 -23.54 -5.49 10.56
C THR A 71 -23.23 -4.05 10.15
N ASP A 72 -22.26 -3.85 9.27
CA ASP A 72 -21.86 -2.52 8.80
C ASP A 72 -22.69 -2.08 7.58
N THR A 73 -23.11 -0.81 7.61
CA THR A 73 -23.99 -0.16 6.63
C THR A 73 -23.25 0.58 5.51
N LEU A 74 -21.93 0.69 5.55
CA LEU A 74 -21.13 1.36 4.51
C LEU A 74 -21.34 0.71 3.13
N ASP A 75 -21.72 1.52 2.14
CA ASP A 75 -21.86 1.08 0.75
C ASP A 75 -20.52 1.19 0.03
N MET A 76 -19.76 0.08 0.03
CA MET A 76 -18.44 -0.05 -0.59
C MET A 76 -18.46 0.17 -2.11
N THR A 77 -19.64 0.17 -2.73
CA THR A 77 -19.82 0.41 -4.17
C THR A 77 -20.06 1.88 -4.52
N ALA A 78 -20.37 2.72 -3.52
CA ALA A 78 -20.75 4.11 -3.71
C ALA A 78 -19.80 5.10 -3.03
N THR A 79 -19.15 4.70 -1.94
CA THR A 79 -18.27 5.55 -1.14
C THR A 79 -17.07 4.75 -0.62
N ALA A 80 -15.96 5.44 -0.42
CA ALA A 80 -14.87 4.99 0.42
C ALA A 80 -14.86 5.82 1.71
N SER A 81 -14.64 5.16 2.83
CA SER A 81 -14.54 5.68 4.19
C SER A 81 -13.12 5.46 4.72
N TRP A 82 -12.12 5.91 3.97
CA TRP A 82 -10.73 5.87 4.42
C TRP A 82 -10.59 6.59 5.76
N ASP A 83 -9.94 5.93 6.73
CA ASP A 83 -9.42 6.65 7.89
C ASP A 83 -8.21 7.52 7.49
N SER A 84 -7.62 8.20 8.46
CA SER A 84 -6.44 9.05 8.28
C SER A 84 -5.28 8.28 7.65
N ALA A 85 -4.46 8.94 6.83
CA ALA A 85 -3.29 8.28 6.24
C ALA A 85 -2.31 7.79 7.31
N ASN A 86 -1.78 6.58 7.16
CA ASN A 86 -0.56 6.12 7.84
C ASN A 86 0.63 6.38 6.91
N SER A 87 1.41 7.41 7.20
CA SER A 87 2.51 7.85 6.33
C SER A 87 3.85 7.29 6.77
N GLY A 88 4.69 6.94 5.80
CA GLY A 88 6.08 6.55 6.00
C GLY A 88 7.00 7.16 4.95
N THR A 89 8.24 7.44 5.35
CA THR A 89 9.29 7.91 4.45
C THR A 89 10.26 6.77 4.19
N THR A 90 10.59 6.52 2.93
CA THR A 90 11.56 5.48 2.57
C THR A 90 12.91 5.81 3.19
N THR A 91 13.76 4.79 3.41
CA THR A 91 15.19 5.07 3.51
C THR A 91 15.67 5.70 2.21
N THR A 92 16.72 6.52 2.27
CA THR A 92 17.32 7.15 1.09
C THR A 92 17.52 6.12 -0.02
N ILE A 93 16.87 6.34 -1.17
CA ILE A 93 16.97 5.50 -2.36
C ILE A 93 18.35 5.73 -2.96
N SER A 94 19.22 4.73 -2.86
CA SER A 94 20.61 4.87 -3.31
C SER A 94 20.69 5.22 -4.79
N ALA A 95 21.65 6.06 -5.17
CA ALA A 95 21.89 6.44 -6.58
C ALA A 95 22.49 5.31 -7.45
N SER A 96 22.28 4.05 -7.07
CA SER A 96 22.73 2.87 -7.84
C SER A 96 21.69 1.74 -7.83
N THR A 97 20.47 2.03 -7.37
CA THR A 97 19.45 1.03 -7.06
C THR A 97 18.17 1.25 -7.88
N ALA A 98 18.27 1.90 -9.04
CA ALA A 98 17.13 1.97 -9.95
C ALA A 98 16.71 0.56 -10.36
N GLY A 99 15.43 0.26 -10.18
CA GLY A 99 14.87 -1.06 -10.42
C GLY A 99 15.20 -2.13 -9.37
N ASP A 100 15.95 -1.82 -8.31
CA ASP A 100 16.21 -2.77 -7.23
C ASP A 100 15.00 -2.88 -6.29
N PRO A 101 14.75 -4.08 -5.74
CA PRO A 101 13.67 -4.28 -4.77
C PRO A 101 14.02 -3.61 -3.44
N LEU A 102 13.17 -2.68 -3.02
CA LEU A 102 13.22 -1.95 -1.76
C LEU A 102 11.99 -2.26 -0.92
N ARG A 103 12.09 -1.96 0.38
CA ARG A 103 11.01 -2.17 1.34
C ARG A 103 10.89 -1.00 2.30
N LEU A 104 9.67 -0.53 2.51
CA LEU A 104 9.30 0.43 3.55
C LEU A 104 8.30 -0.25 4.49
N SER A 105 8.57 -0.23 5.79
CA SER A 105 7.65 -0.70 6.82
C SER A 105 6.95 0.48 7.47
N ILE A 106 5.61 0.46 7.50
CA ILE A 106 4.77 1.49 8.11
C ILE A 106 3.93 0.84 9.21
N GLU A 107 4.00 1.37 10.42
CA GLU A 107 3.08 0.98 11.50
C GLU A 107 1.68 1.58 11.23
N LEU A 108 0.64 0.76 11.28
CA LEU A 108 -0.74 1.20 11.07
C LEU A 108 -1.32 1.67 12.41
N THR A 109 -1.17 2.96 12.67
CA THR A 109 -1.64 3.62 13.91
C THR A 109 -3.14 3.85 13.92
N ASN A 110 -3.75 3.85 12.74
CA ASN A 110 -5.18 3.69 12.54
C ASN A 110 -5.40 2.47 11.63
N ASP A 111 -6.29 1.60 12.05
CA ASP A 111 -6.60 0.34 11.39
C ASP A 111 -8.11 0.20 11.14
N ASP A 112 -8.84 1.32 11.17
CA ASP A 112 -10.29 1.37 10.98
C ASP A 112 -11.05 0.36 11.87
N SER A 113 -10.57 0.17 13.11
CA SER A 113 -11.13 -0.78 14.08
C SER A 113 -11.21 -2.23 13.58
N ILE A 114 -10.26 -2.64 12.74
CA ILE A 114 -10.19 -3.98 12.15
C ILE A 114 -10.31 -5.09 13.19
N ALA A 115 -11.11 -6.10 12.87
CA ALA A 115 -11.29 -7.28 13.68
C ALA A 115 -11.14 -8.55 12.83
N ALA A 116 -10.89 -9.68 13.51
CA ALA A 116 -10.83 -10.98 12.85
C ALA A 116 -12.18 -11.27 12.15
N GLY A 117 -12.10 -11.49 10.84
CA GLY A 117 -13.27 -11.80 10.00
C GLY A 117 -13.93 -10.63 9.31
N ASP A 118 -13.39 -9.43 9.49
CA ASP A 118 -13.79 -8.30 8.67
C ASP A 118 -13.32 -8.47 7.23
N ILE A 119 -14.01 -7.80 6.31
CA ILE A 119 -13.54 -7.55 4.95
C ILE A 119 -12.74 -6.26 5.00
N VAL A 120 -11.50 -6.30 4.51
CA VAL A 120 -10.59 -5.14 4.50
C VAL A 120 -10.09 -4.89 3.08
N ARG A 121 -9.87 -3.62 2.74
CA ARG A 121 -9.07 -3.21 1.59
C ARG A 121 -8.09 -2.12 1.99
N PHE A 122 -6.97 -2.04 1.28
CA PHE A 122 -5.92 -1.08 1.56
C PHE A 122 -5.80 -0.09 0.41
N GLY A 123 -5.76 1.18 0.74
CA GLY A 123 -5.36 2.24 -0.17
C GLY A 123 -3.87 2.48 -0.04
N VAL A 124 -3.16 2.68 -1.15
CA VAL A 124 -1.76 3.12 -1.14
C VAL A 124 -1.61 4.32 -2.04
N ARG A 125 -0.90 5.34 -1.55
CA ARG A 125 -0.64 6.58 -2.28
C ARG A 125 0.84 6.94 -2.15
N ARG A 126 1.39 7.55 -3.19
CA ARG A 126 2.62 8.35 -3.06
C ARG A 126 2.24 9.80 -2.79
N ASP A 127 2.70 10.34 -1.66
CA ASP A 127 2.45 11.73 -1.26
C ASP A 127 3.53 12.65 -1.84
N CYS A 128 3.38 12.98 -3.13
CA CYS A 128 4.31 13.86 -3.84
C CYS A 128 4.19 15.33 -3.43
N ASP A 129 3.12 15.72 -2.73
CA ASP A 129 2.93 17.07 -2.21
C ASP A 129 3.68 17.28 -0.88
N SER A 130 4.08 16.18 -0.22
CA SER A 130 4.93 16.21 0.96
C SER A 130 6.27 16.86 0.65
N GLY A 131 6.67 17.85 1.46
CA GLY A 131 8.01 18.44 1.37
C GLY A 131 9.17 17.48 1.69
N SER A 132 8.85 16.25 2.11
CA SER A 132 9.80 15.16 2.34
C SER A 132 9.86 14.14 1.18
N ASP A 133 8.92 14.16 0.23
CA ASP A 133 9.06 13.38 -1.01
C ASP A 133 9.92 14.19 -1.97
N LEU A 134 11.18 13.77 -2.07
CA LEU A 134 12.19 14.41 -2.89
C LEU A 134 12.65 13.50 -4.02
N ALA A 135 12.10 12.28 -4.10
CA ALA A 135 12.44 11.30 -5.11
C ALA A 135 11.92 11.72 -6.49
N GLY A 136 12.79 11.77 -7.49
CA GLY A 136 12.39 11.87 -8.89
C GLY A 136 11.96 10.51 -9.46
N GLY A 137 11.30 10.53 -10.61
CA GLY A 137 10.92 9.33 -11.38
C GLY A 137 9.84 8.46 -10.74
N ASP A 138 9.24 7.61 -11.58
CA ASP A 138 8.11 6.76 -11.20
C ASP A 138 8.47 5.78 -10.08
N LEU A 139 7.49 5.53 -9.21
CA LEU A 139 7.53 4.50 -8.18
C LEU A 139 6.63 3.34 -8.59
N TYR A 140 7.10 2.11 -8.40
CA TYR A 140 6.35 0.90 -8.72
C TYR A 140 6.24 -0.02 -7.50
N ILE A 141 5.02 -0.27 -7.02
CA ILE A 141 4.75 -1.20 -5.92
C ILE A 141 4.41 -2.57 -6.48
N SER A 142 5.14 -3.60 -6.02
CA SER A 142 4.90 -5.00 -6.38
C SER A 142 4.01 -5.76 -5.41
N ALA A 143 4.04 -5.39 -4.14
CA ALA A 143 3.25 -6.02 -3.10
C ALA A 143 3.13 -5.11 -1.88
N ILE A 144 2.04 -5.31 -1.13
CA ILE A 144 1.96 -4.95 0.28
C ILE A 144 1.86 -6.23 1.10
N GLU A 145 2.51 -6.24 2.25
CA GLU A 145 2.49 -7.33 3.21
C GLU A 145 1.99 -6.80 4.55
N ILE A 146 0.91 -7.40 5.05
CA ILE A 146 0.28 -7.00 6.31
C ILE A 146 0.63 -8.05 7.37
N TRP A 147 1.16 -7.58 8.50
CA TRP A 147 1.56 -8.43 9.61
C TRP A 147 1.28 -7.75 10.96
N GLU A 148 1.07 -8.54 12.01
CA GLU A 148 0.86 -8.02 13.36
C GLU A 148 2.09 -8.27 14.25
N THR A 149 2.33 -7.35 15.19
CA THR A 149 3.19 -7.61 16.34
C THR A 149 2.33 -8.05 17.51
N VAL A 150 2.62 -9.23 18.07
CA VAL A 150 1.93 -9.83 19.23
C VAL A 150 2.70 -9.59 20.52
#